data_AF-A0A2G2ZYD3-F1
#
_entry.id   AF-A0A2G2ZYD3-F1
#
_cell.length_a   1.000
_cell.length_b   1.000
_cell.length_c   1.000
_cell.angle_alpha   90.00
_cell.angle_beta   90.00
_cell.angle_gamma   90.00
#
_symmetry.space_group_name_H-M   'P 1'
#
loop_
_entity.id
_entity.type
_entity.pdbx_description
1 polymer ?
#
loop_
_entity_poly.entity_id
_entity_poly.type
_entity_poly.pdbx_seq_one_letter_code
_entity_poly.pdbx_strand_id
1 'polypeptide(L)'
;MLFYASGLFGIIDHSKGTGVANAGLVYFNNRLLTMSEDDFPYHVKVTSTSDLTTKGSFYFNGQLKSTMIAHPRLDSILGELFALSYDVIQKLYLKYFRFSKDGEKSNDVEIPVEDPMMMHYFLIIEKFVIILDQQVVFKMSKMTRRGSSVVYDKENVSRFRVLDKYEPWPKVSGFEIVDVFTGEVYKFIYGDNKYGGEPLFLPRDPNCQAEDDGYILAFVHDETEWKSELQIINALTLKLEATVKLPSRVPYGFYGTFINAKDLANQA
;
A
#
# COMPACT_ATOMS: atom_id res chain seq x y z
N MET A 1 19.28 -8.82 -15.48
CA MET A 1 20.68 -8.81 -15.98
C MET A 1 20.94 -7.69 -16.99
N LEU A 2 20.13 -7.50 -18.04
CA LEU A 2 20.36 -6.42 -19.02
C LEU A 2 20.38 -5.01 -18.40
N PHE A 3 19.48 -4.74 -17.45
CA PHE A 3 19.37 -3.43 -16.80
C PHE A 3 20.62 -3.04 -15.98
N TYR A 4 21.13 -3.94 -15.13
CA TYR A 4 22.39 -3.71 -14.41
C TYR A 4 23.61 -3.64 -15.35
N ALA A 5 23.58 -4.39 -16.47
CA ALA A 5 24.59 -4.25 -17.52
C ALA A 5 24.53 -2.86 -18.18
N SER A 6 23.34 -2.31 -18.45
CA SER A 6 23.18 -0.92 -18.90
C SER A 6 23.72 0.10 -17.88
N GLY A 7 23.64 -0.22 -16.59
CA GLY A 7 24.27 0.54 -15.52
C GLY A 7 25.80 0.55 -15.58
N LEU A 8 26.43 -0.60 -15.86
CA LEU A 8 27.88 -0.71 -16.06
C LEU A 8 28.40 0.13 -17.24
N PHE A 9 27.55 0.38 -18.25
CA PHE A 9 27.87 1.23 -19.40
C PHE A 9 27.43 2.69 -19.22
N GLY A 10 26.97 3.09 -18.04
CA GLY A 10 26.55 4.46 -17.75
C GLY A 10 25.28 4.92 -18.50
N ILE A 11 24.53 3.99 -19.10
CA ILE A 11 23.27 4.29 -19.79
C ILE A 11 22.17 4.57 -18.77
N ILE A 12 22.24 3.93 -17.59
CA ILE A 12 21.29 4.09 -16.49
C ILE A 12 22.05 4.30 -15.19
N ASP A 13 21.78 5.40 -14.50
CA ASP A 13 22.28 5.63 -13.13
C ASP A 13 21.38 4.92 -12.13
N HIS A 14 21.75 3.70 -11.76
CA HIS A 14 21.06 2.89 -10.76
C HIS A 14 21.53 3.19 -9.33
N SER A 15 22.49 4.12 -9.14
CA SER A 15 23.00 4.47 -7.81
C SER A 15 21.99 5.25 -6.95
N LYS A 16 20.95 5.79 -7.59
CA LYS A 16 19.89 6.59 -6.96
C LYS A 16 18.58 5.82 -6.71
N GLY A 17 18.62 4.49 -6.84
CA GLY A 17 17.42 3.67 -6.80
C GLY A 17 16.77 3.52 -8.18
N THR A 18 15.93 2.51 -8.31
CA THR A 18 15.33 2.09 -9.59
C THR A 18 13.84 1.77 -9.45
N GLY A 19 13.27 2.05 -8.27
CA GLY A 19 11.87 1.85 -8.00
C GLY A 19 11.01 2.86 -8.73
N VAL A 20 9.72 2.54 -8.82
CA VAL A 20 8.73 3.32 -9.55
C VAL A 20 7.72 4.03 -8.64
N ALA A 21 7.81 3.80 -7.32
CA ALA A 21 7.04 4.49 -6.28
C ALA A 21 5.51 4.55 -6.54
N ASN A 22 4.94 3.45 -7.03
CA ASN A 22 3.54 3.36 -7.47
C ASN A 22 2.65 2.49 -6.58
N ALA A 23 3.22 1.86 -5.55
CA ALA A 23 2.60 0.74 -4.87
C ALA A 23 1.82 1.13 -3.60
N GLY A 24 1.97 2.35 -3.10
CA GLY A 24 1.20 2.82 -1.95
C GLY A 24 1.54 4.22 -1.49
N LEU A 25 0.75 4.74 -0.56
CA LEU A 25 0.91 6.05 0.06
C LEU A 25 0.77 5.93 1.57
N VAL A 26 1.63 6.63 2.32
CA VAL A 26 1.47 6.79 3.77
C VAL A 26 1.78 8.21 4.18
N TYR A 27 1.00 8.76 5.10
CA TYR A 27 1.31 10.03 5.76
C TYR A 27 1.92 9.76 7.13
N PHE A 28 3.19 10.11 7.32
CA PHE A 28 3.93 9.85 8.54
C PHE A 28 4.90 10.97 8.84
N ASN A 29 4.98 11.40 10.11
CA ASN A 29 5.83 12.50 10.58
C ASN A 29 5.75 13.74 9.70
N ASN A 30 4.52 14.14 9.37
CA ASN A 30 4.21 15.30 8.54
C ASN A 30 4.76 15.22 7.11
N ARG A 31 4.90 14.01 6.55
CA ARG A 31 5.37 13.76 5.19
C ARG A 31 4.45 12.78 4.49
N LEU A 32 4.05 13.11 3.26
CA LEU A 32 3.45 12.14 2.35
C LEU A 32 4.56 11.36 1.67
N LEU A 33 4.58 10.04 1.89
CA LEU A 33 5.56 9.13 1.32
C LEU A 33 4.88 8.25 0.27
N THR A 34 5.41 8.26 -0.95
CA THR A 34 5.05 7.32 -2.01
C THR A 34 5.95 6.09 -1.92
N MET A 35 5.34 4.92 -1.93
CA MET A 35 6.00 3.67 -1.59
C MET A 35 6.40 2.89 -2.84
N SER A 36 7.57 2.26 -2.82
CA SER A 36 8.06 1.31 -3.82
C SER A 36 8.41 0.00 -3.11
N GLU A 37 8.01 -1.14 -3.66
CA GLU A 37 8.36 -2.46 -3.12
C GLU A 37 9.87 -2.73 -3.14
N ASP A 38 10.57 -2.14 -4.10
CA ASP A 38 11.94 -2.45 -4.49
C ASP A 38 12.91 -1.27 -4.34
N ASP A 39 12.47 -0.18 -3.71
CA ASP A 39 13.28 1.03 -3.50
C ASP A 39 12.86 1.76 -2.22
N PHE A 40 13.56 2.83 -1.88
CA PHE A 40 13.19 3.69 -0.77
C PHE A 40 11.90 4.47 -1.07
N PRO A 41 11.14 4.85 -0.02
CA PRO A 41 10.02 5.77 -0.19
C PRO A 41 10.47 7.10 -0.78
N TYR A 42 9.61 7.78 -1.53
CA TYR A 42 9.84 9.13 -2.01
C TYR A 42 8.95 10.11 -1.25
N HIS A 43 9.52 11.23 -0.80
CA HIS A 43 8.76 12.30 -0.19
C HIS A 43 8.09 13.15 -1.27
N VAL A 44 6.77 13.22 -1.22
CA VAL A 44 5.95 14.11 -2.03
C VAL A 44 5.37 15.20 -1.13
N LYS A 45 5.39 16.44 -1.61
CA LYS A 45 4.83 17.59 -0.90
C LYS A 45 3.59 18.09 -1.62
N VAL A 46 2.48 18.20 -0.90
CA VAL A 46 1.30 18.93 -1.35
C VAL A 46 1.57 20.43 -1.20
N THR A 47 1.43 21.18 -2.28
CA THR A 47 1.68 22.63 -2.33
C THR A 47 0.49 23.41 -1.80
N SER A 48 0.69 24.71 -1.52
CA SER A 48 -0.39 25.62 -1.09
C SER A 48 -1.47 25.83 -2.17
N THR A 49 -1.18 25.50 -3.42
CA THR A 49 -2.12 25.54 -4.55
C THR A 49 -2.74 24.16 -4.85
N SER A 50 -2.62 23.20 -3.93
CA SER A 50 -3.14 21.83 -4.06
C SER A 50 -2.50 20.99 -5.18
N ASP A 51 -1.35 21.40 -5.70
CA ASP A 51 -0.52 20.61 -6.63
C ASP A 51 0.50 19.74 -5.87
N LEU A 52 1.18 18.81 -6.54
CA LEU A 52 2.13 17.87 -5.95
C LEU A 52 3.56 18.11 -6.45
N THR A 53 4.53 18.07 -5.54
CA THR A 53 5.96 18.16 -5.89
C THR A 53 6.78 17.06 -5.23
N THR A 54 7.55 16.31 -6.03
CA THR A 54 8.47 15.29 -5.51
C THR A 54 9.72 15.96 -4.95
N LYS A 55 10.04 15.71 -3.68
CA LYS A 55 11.27 16.19 -3.02
C LYS A 55 12.44 15.24 -3.21
N GLY A 56 12.17 13.96 -3.42
CA GLY A 56 13.16 12.92 -3.67
C GLY A 56 13.02 11.75 -2.72
N SER A 57 13.96 10.80 -2.82
CA SER A 57 14.01 9.62 -1.97
C SER A 57 14.19 10.00 -0.49
N PHE A 58 13.51 9.27 0.39
CA PHE A 58 13.42 9.53 1.82
C PHE A 58 13.96 8.35 2.63
N TYR A 59 15.01 8.60 3.40
CA TYR A 59 15.78 7.57 4.09
C TYR A 59 15.66 7.67 5.62
N PHE A 60 14.64 8.36 6.14
CA PHE A 60 14.39 8.53 7.58
C PHE A 60 15.63 9.03 8.34
N ASN A 61 16.20 10.16 7.91
CA ASN A 61 17.46 10.72 8.44
C ASN A 61 18.64 9.74 8.38
N GLY A 62 18.64 8.88 7.37
CA GLY A 62 19.68 7.87 7.16
C GLY A 62 19.52 6.61 8.01
N GLN A 63 18.44 6.47 8.78
CA GLN A 63 18.21 5.27 9.61
C GLN A 63 17.71 4.07 8.79
N LEU A 64 17.03 4.32 7.67
CA LEU A 64 16.59 3.26 6.76
C LEU A 64 17.73 2.89 5.81
N LYS A 65 18.27 1.67 5.99
CA LYS A 65 19.42 1.15 5.22
C LYS A 65 19.05 0.09 4.17
N SER A 66 17.80 -0.36 4.18
CA SER A 66 17.24 -1.35 3.25
C SER A 66 15.90 -0.84 2.70
N THR A 67 15.40 -1.48 1.65
CA THR A 67 14.03 -1.25 1.16
C THR A 67 13.01 -1.61 2.25
N MET A 68 11.78 -1.15 2.10
CA MET A 68 10.66 -1.61 2.91
C MET A 68 9.48 -1.93 2.01
N ILE A 69 8.58 -2.79 2.47
CA ILE A 69 7.38 -3.15 1.72
C ILE A 69 6.53 -1.89 1.43
N ALA A 70 5.68 -1.96 0.41
CA ALA A 70 4.87 -0.81 0.02
C ALA A 70 3.70 -0.50 0.97
N HIS A 71 3.43 -1.39 1.94
CA HIS A 71 2.29 -1.32 2.85
C HIS A 71 2.69 -1.29 4.32
N PRO A 72 3.45 -0.27 4.78
CA PRO A 72 3.68 -0.09 6.20
C PRO A 72 2.36 0.23 6.90
N ARG A 73 2.30 -0.05 8.20
CA ARG A 73 1.11 0.14 9.03
C ARG A 73 1.37 1.20 10.08
N LEU A 74 0.53 2.24 10.08
CA LEU A 74 0.54 3.26 11.12
C LEU A 74 -0.42 2.83 12.22
N ASP A 75 0.08 2.70 13.44
CA ASP A 75 -0.76 2.51 14.63
C ASP A 75 -1.37 3.86 15.02
N SER A 76 -2.70 3.93 15.00
CA SER A 76 -3.44 5.17 15.25
C SER A 76 -3.39 5.63 16.71
N ILE A 77 -3.08 4.76 17.66
CA ILE A 77 -3.02 5.07 19.10
C ILE A 77 -1.60 5.52 19.48
N LEU A 78 -0.59 4.77 19.04
CA LEU A 78 0.81 5.03 19.38
C LEU A 78 1.47 6.04 18.44
N GLY A 79 0.91 6.22 17.24
CA GLY A 79 1.52 7.02 16.18
C GLY A 79 2.81 6.40 15.63
N GLU A 80 3.00 5.09 15.80
CA GLU A 80 4.20 4.38 15.35
C GLU A 80 3.96 3.75 13.97
N LEU A 81 4.96 3.86 13.09
CA LEU A 81 4.92 3.26 11.75
C LEU A 81 5.68 1.95 11.75
N PHE A 82 4.98 0.86 11.53
CA PHE A 82 5.51 -0.48 11.47
C PHE A 82 5.74 -0.91 10.03
N ALA A 83 6.85 -1.58 9.76
CA ALA A 83 7.19 -2.02 8.41
C ALA A 83 7.93 -3.36 8.42
N LEU A 84 7.85 -4.02 7.27
CA LEU A 84 8.71 -5.15 6.93
C LEU A 84 9.68 -4.75 5.83
N SER A 85 10.78 -5.47 5.75
CA SER A 85 11.75 -5.42 4.66
C SER A 85 12.11 -6.85 4.28
N TYR A 86 12.08 -7.18 3.00
CA TYR A 86 12.54 -8.47 2.52
C TYR A 86 13.69 -8.32 1.51
N ASP A 87 14.65 -9.25 1.59
CA ASP A 87 15.77 -9.37 0.65
C ASP A 87 15.63 -10.72 -0.06
N VAL A 88 15.81 -10.75 -1.38
CA VAL A 88 15.65 -11.98 -2.19
C VAL A 88 16.98 -12.67 -2.49
N ILE A 89 18.10 -12.12 -1.99
CA ILE A 89 19.46 -12.55 -2.26
C ILE A 89 20.18 -12.95 -0.97
N GLN A 90 20.10 -12.14 0.09
CA GLN A 90 20.81 -12.37 1.36
C GLN A 90 19.96 -13.19 2.32
N LYS A 91 20.58 -14.22 2.94
CA LYS A 91 19.93 -15.26 3.77
C LYS A 91 19.15 -14.77 5.00
N LEU A 92 19.20 -13.47 5.31
CA LEU A 92 18.34 -12.78 6.26
C LEU A 92 17.20 -12.11 5.50
N TYR A 93 16.36 -12.95 4.91
CA TYR A 93 15.41 -12.55 3.89
C TYR A 93 14.28 -11.66 4.42
N LEU A 94 14.04 -11.60 5.73
CA LEU A 94 12.94 -10.83 6.29
C LEU A 94 13.34 -10.13 7.59
N LYS A 95 13.03 -8.84 7.66
CA LYS A 95 13.22 -7.98 8.82
C LYS A 95 11.94 -7.25 9.15
N TYR A 96 11.72 -7.05 10.43
CA TYR A 96 10.68 -6.20 10.97
C TYR A 96 11.32 -5.06 11.76
N PHE A 97 10.76 -3.86 11.61
CA PHE A 97 11.14 -2.70 12.40
C PHE A 97 9.98 -1.71 12.47
N ARG A 98 10.12 -0.73 13.35
CA ARG A 98 9.16 0.36 13.51
C ARG A 98 9.88 1.70 13.55
N PHE A 99 9.15 2.76 13.25
CA PHE A 99 9.53 4.13 13.55
C PHE A 99 8.60 4.67 14.63
N SER A 100 9.17 5.30 15.64
CA SER A 100 8.39 6.07 16.63
C SER A 100 7.71 7.26 15.95
N LYS A 101 6.69 7.83 16.60
CA LYS A 101 6.07 9.10 16.17
C LYS A 101 7.05 10.27 15.95
N ASP A 102 8.25 10.18 16.55
CA ASP A 102 9.30 11.19 16.44
C ASP A 102 10.27 10.87 15.28
N GLY A 103 10.13 9.69 14.67
CA GLY A 103 10.89 9.26 13.49
C GLY A 103 12.13 8.45 13.82
N GLU A 104 12.27 8.01 15.07
CA GLU A 104 13.36 7.16 15.53
C GLU A 104 13.06 5.71 15.16
N LYS A 105 13.99 5.08 14.44
CA LYS A 105 13.88 3.68 14.03
C LYS A 105 14.24 2.76 15.19
N SER A 106 13.46 1.70 15.37
CA SER A 106 13.84 0.60 16.25
C SER A 106 15.03 -0.18 15.69
N ASN A 107 15.61 -1.05 16.52
CA ASN A 107 16.46 -2.12 16.01
C ASN A 107 15.67 -3.01 15.04
N ASP A 108 16.39 -3.59 14.08
CA ASP A 108 15.82 -4.61 13.20
C ASP A 108 15.59 -5.90 14.00
N VAL A 109 14.42 -6.50 13.82
CA VAL A 109 14.10 -7.85 14.28
C VAL A 109 14.14 -8.77 13.07
N GLU A 110 15.12 -9.66 13.03
CA GLU A 110 15.24 -10.65 11.98
C GLU A 110 14.21 -11.76 12.17
N ILE A 111 13.51 -12.08 11.08
CA ILE A 111 12.48 -13.11 11.08
C ILE A 111 13.00 -14.26 10.23
N PRO A 112 13.36 -15.41 10.83
CA PRO A 112 13.89 -16.53 10.10
C PRO A 112 12.79 -17.10 9.20
N VAL A 113 13.04 -17.06 7.89
CA VAL A 113 12.23 -17.72 6.85
C VAL A 113 13.14 -18.61 6.02
N GLU A 114 12.63 -19.77 5.61
CA GLU A 114 13.44 -20.79 4.91
C GLU A 114 13.81 -20.36 3.49
N ASP A 115 12.87 -19.72 2.80
CA ASP A 115 12.99 -19.29 1.40
C ASP A 115 12.66 -17.81 1.22
N PRO A 116 13.26 -17.14 0.21
CA PRO A 116 12.90 -15.77 -0.15
C PRO A 116 11.50 -15.77 -0.78
N MET A 117 10.56 -15.18 -0.06
CA MET A 117 9.15 -15.10 -0.46
C MET A 117 8.71 -13.67 -0.70
N MET A 118 7.69 -13.51 -1.53
CA MET A 118 7.10 -12.20 -1.77
C MET A 118 6.26 -11.80 -0.56
N MET A 119 6.66 -10.73 0.11
CA MET A 119 5.99 -10.19 1.30
C MET A 119 5.35 -8.84 0.97
N HIS A 120 4.19 -8.88 0.33
CA HIS A 120 3.49 -7.63 -0.03
C HIS A 120 2.72 -7.01 1.15
N TYR A 121 2.18 -7.83 2.06
CA TYR A 121 1.29 -7.34 3.11
C TYR A 121 1.47 -8.08 4.43
N PHE A 122 1.13 -7.39 5.51
CA PHE A 122 1.11 -7.95 6.86
C PHE A 122 0.02 -7.27 7.69
N LEU A 123 -0.37 -7.93 8.78
CA LEU A 123 -1.39 -7.41 9.69
C LEU A 123 -0.75 -7.07 11.03
N ILE A 124 -1.29 -6.05 11.69
CA ILE A 124 -0.97 -5.71 13.08
C ILE A 124 -2.25 -5.77 13.87
N ILE A 125 -2.19 -6.45 15.00
CA ILE A 125 -3.18 -6.41 16.06
C ILE A 125 -2.47 -5.93 17.33
N GLU A 126 -3.22 -5.50 18.35
CA GLU A 126 -2.70 -4.77 19.54
C GLU A 126 -1.36 -5.29 20.12
N LYS A 127 -1.14 -6.60 20.11
CA LYS A 127 0.08 -7.23 20.66
C LYS A 127 0.88 -8.05 19.66
N PHE A 128 0.43 -8.19 18.42
CA PHE A 128 1.03 -9.12 17.47
C PHE A 128 1.14 -8.54 16.07
N VAL A 129 2.28 -8.84 15.46
CA VAL A 129 2.51 -8.70 14.03
C VAL A 129 2.22 -10.06 13.40
N ILE A 130 1.34 -10.08 12.41
CA ILE A 130 0.94 -11.28 11.68
C ILE A 130 1.53 -11.18 10.27
N ILE A 131 2.36 -12.17 9.96
CA ILE A 131 3.05 -12.30 8.67
C ILE A 131 2.41 -13.45 7.89
N LEU A 132 2.13 -13.21 6.62
CA LEU A 132 1.52 -14.18 5.72
C LEU A 132 2.64 -14.93 4.97
N ASP A 133 2.89 -16.18 5.37
CA ASP A 133 3.83 -17.07 4.68
C ASP A 133 3.07 -17.76 3.52
N GLN A 134 3.30 -17.26 2.29
CA GLN A 134 2.55 -17.64 1.09
C GLN A 134 3.36 -18.46 0.10
N GLN A 135 2.65 -19.16 -0.80
CA GLN A 135 3.21 -20.01 -1.86
C GLN A 135 3.95 -19.25 -2.99
N VAL A 136 3.94 -17.91 -2.99
CA VAL A 136 4.61 -17.11 -4.01
C VAL A 136 6.05 -16.84 -3.57
N VAL A 137 7.00 -17.49 -4.23
CA VAL A 137 8.43 -17.47 -3.87
C VAL A 137 9.30 -16.95 -5.00
N PHE A 138 10.48 -16.45 -4.64
CA PHE A 138 11.47 -15.95 -5.57
C PHE A 138 12.49 -17.04 -5.94
N LYS A 139 12.42 -17.53 -7.18
CA LYS A 139 13.41 -18.49 -7.74
C LYS A 139 14.29 -17.80 -8.77
N MET A 140 15.33 -17.10 -8.30
CA MET A 140 16.26 -16.34 -9.16
C MET A 140 16.91 -17.19 -10.27
N SER A 141 17.10 -18.49 -10.03
CA SER A 141 17.64 -19.42 -11.04
C SER A 141 16.79 -19.48 -12.32
N LYS A 142 15.48 -19.20 -12.27
CA LYS A 142 14.59 -19.18 -13.45
C LYS A 142 14.93 -18.06 -14.43
N MET A 143 15.48 -16.94 -13.95
CA MET A 143 15.88 -15.82 -14.82
C MET A 143 17.01 -16.20 -15.78
N THR A 144 17.88 -17.14 -15.40
CA THR A 144 18.95 -17.65 -16.28
C THR A 144 18.40 -18.31 -17.54
N ARG A 145 17.16 -18.80 -17.47
CA ARG A 145 16.43 -19.44 -18.58
C ARG A 145 15.35 -18.52 -19.17
N ARG A 146 15.42 -17.20 -18.92
CA ARG A 146 14.41 -16.20 -19.32
C ARG A 146 12.98 -16.46 -18.79
N GLY A 147 12.85 -17.27 -17.73
CA GLY A 147 11.58 -17.46 -17.03
C GLY A 147 11.34 -16.37 -15.97
N SER A 148 10.10 -16.24 -15.52
CA SER A 148 9.75 -15.40 -14.36
C SER A 148 10.51 -15.85 -13.11
N SER A 149 11.08 -14.90 -12.37
CA SER A 149 11.66 -15.14 -11.04
C SER A 149 10.60 -15.34 -9.96
N VAL A 150 9.40 -14.80 -10.16
CA VAL A 150 8.25 -14.98 -9.28
C VAL A 150 7.54 -16.27 -9.67
N VAL A 151 7.49 -17.23 -8.76
CA VAL A 151 6.95 -18.57 -9.01
C VAL A 151 5.93 -18.93 -7.94
N TYR A 152 4.80 -19.47 -8.37
CA TYR A 152 3.87 -20.15 -7.49
C TYR A 152 4.37 -21.57 -7.21
N ASP A 153 4.78 -21.84 -5.97
CA ASP A 153 5.24 -23.17 -5.53
C ASP A 153 4.10 -23.97 -4.92
N LYS A 154 3.59 -24.95 -5.67
CA LYS A 154 2.45 -25.79 -5.26
C LYS A 154 2.76 -26.71 -4.09
N GLU A 155 4.03 -27.07 -3.90
CA GLU A 155 4.48 -27.96 -2.83
C GLU A 155 4.73 -27.21 -1.51
N ASN A 156 4.90 -25.88 -1.58
CA ASN A 156 4.98 -25.06 -0.38
C ASN A 156 3.58 -25.01 0.28
N VAL A 157 3.50 -25.19 1.59
CA VAL A 157 2.23 -25.17 2.31
C VAL A 157 2.03 -23.76 2.85
N SER A 158 1.07 -23.01 2.31
CA SER A 158 0.70 -21.68 2.85
C SER A 158 0.40 -21.78 4.34
N ARG A 159 1.15 -21.06 5.18
CA ARG A 159 0.90 -20.99 6.62
C ARG A 159 0.18 -19.70 6.93
N PHE A 160 -1.05 -19.84 7.40
CA PHE A 160 -1.86 -18.72 7.84
C PHE A 160 -1.75 -18.50 9.34
N ARG A 161 -1.67 -17.23 9.71
CA ARG A 161 -2.59 -16.68 10.70
C ARG A 161 -3.59 -15.80 9.92
N VAL A 162 -4.66 -16.44 9.40
CA VAL A 162 -5.96 -16.03 8.73
C VAL A 162 -5.95 -14.82 7.74
N LEU A 163 -6.54 -14.76 6.52
CA LEU A 163 -7.12 -15.64 5.46
C LEU A 163 -7.10 -14.86 4.08
N ASP A 164 -7.49 -15.56 3.00
CA ASP A 164 -7.50 -15.45 1.50
C ASP A 164 -7.78 -14.13 0.70
N LYS A 165 -7.31 -14.08 -0.58
CA LYS A 165 -7.55 -13.04 -1.62
C LYS A 165 -7.39 -13.61 -3.06
N TYR A 166 -8.39 -13.42 -3.94
CA TYR A 166 -8.25 -13.61 -5.40
C TYR A 166 -8.42 -12.28 -6.17
N GLU A 167 -7.60 -12.13 -7.21
CA GLU A 167 -7.52 -11.05 -8.20
C GLU A 167 -8.28 -11.45 -9.51
N PRO A 168 -8.67 -10.50 -10.41
CA PRO A 168 -7.87 -9.36 -10.88
C PRO A 168 -8.30 -8.00 -10.32
N TRP A 169 -7.37 -7.39 -9.58
CA TRP A 169 -7.24 -5.94 -9.45
C TRP A 169 -6.64 -5.40 -10.75
N PRO A 170 -6.92 -4.15 -11.18
CA PRO A 170 -7.46 -3.03 -10.41
C PRO A 170 -8.89 -2.61 -10.79
N LYS A 171 -9.67 -3.49 -11.45
CA LYS A 171 -11.01 -3.15 -11.97
C LYS A 171 -12.08 -3.88 -11.17
N VAL A 172 -12.82 -3.16 -10.32
CA VAL A 172 -13.93 -3.71 -9.51
C VAL A 172 -15.25 -3.01 -9.81
N SER A 173 -16.36 -3.75 -9.89
CA SER A 173 -17.70 -3.19 -10.16
C SER A 173 -18.43 -2.64 -8.92
N GLY A 174 -17.77 -2.70 -7.76
CA GLY A 174 -18.34 -2.32 -6.47
C GLY A 174 -17.41 -2.68 -5.32
N PHE A 175 -17.93 -2.53 -4.10
CA PHE A 175 -17.28 -2.97 -2.87
C PHE A 175 -18.28 -3.69 -1.95
N GLU A 176 -17.75 -4.41 -0.98
CA GLU A 176 -18.53 -5.15 0.01
C GLU A 176 -18.09 -4.71 1.41
N ILE A 177 -19.04 -4.47 2.30
CA ILE A 177 -18.81 -4.35 3.75
C ILE A 177 -19.18 -5.69 4.36
N VAL A 178 -18.28 -6.24 5.17
CA VAL A 178 -18.49 -7.51 5.86
C VAL A 178 -18.49 -7.25 7.35
N ASP A 179 -19.58 -7.60 8.02
CA ASP A 179 -19.58 -7.72 9.47
C ASP A 179 -18.86 -9.02 9.84
N VAL A 180 -17.70 -8.90 10.48
CA VAL A 180 -16.84 -10.03 10.80
C VAL A 180 -17.38 -10.91 11.94
N PHE A 181 -18.33 -10.40 12.74
CA PHE A 181 -18.94 -11.14 13.85
C PHE A 181 -20.16 -11.93 13.38
N THR A 182 -21.00 -11.34 12.54
CA THR A 182 -22.21 -11.99 12.03
C THR A 182 -21.97 -12.72 10.71
N GLY A 183 -20.93 -12.35 9.96
CA GLY A 183 -20.68 -12.81 8.60
C GLY A 183 -21.61 -12.18 7.56
N GLU A 184 -22.42 -11.20 7.92
CA GLU A 184 -23.30 -10.51 6.99
C GLU A 184 -22.50 -9.67 6.00
N VAL A 185 -22.91 -9.72 4.73
CA VAL A 185 -22.23 -9.03 3.62
C VAL A 185 -23.19 -8.06 2.98
N TYR A 186 -22.78 -6.80 2.93
CA TYR A 186 -23.53 -5.71 2.34
C TYR A 186 -22.78 -5.17 1.12
N LYS A 187 -23.43 -5.16 -0.05
CA LYS A 187 -22.78 -4.86 -1.33
C LYS A 187 -23.21 -3.50 -1.85
N PHE A 188 -22.24 -2.71 -2.33
CA PHE A 188 -22.48 -1.50 -3.08
C PHE A 188 -21.96 -1.66 -4.51
N ILE A 189 -22.85 -1.57 -5.49
CA ILE A 189 -22.53 -1.72 -6.91
C ILE A 189 -22.52 -0.35 -7.57
N TYR A 190 -21.45 -0.01 -8.30
CA TYR A 190 -21.28 1.32 -8.89
C TYR A 190 -22.25 1.63 -10.03
N GLY A 191 -22.84 0.59 -10.63
CA GLY A 191 -23.74 0.65 -11.78
C GLY A 191 -23.16 -0.03 -13.02
N ASP A 192 -23.96 -0.09 -14.07
CA ASP A 192 -23.58 -0.76 -15.31
C ASP A 192 -22.39 -0.04 -15.99
N ASN A 193 -21.40 -0.82 -16.44
CA ASN A 193 -20.15 -0.32 -17.05
C ASN A 193 -19.39 0.72 -16.21
N LYS A 194 -19.62 0.73 -14.89
CA LYS A 194 -18.89 1.56 -13.94
C LYS A 194 -17.98 0.72 -13.07
N TYR A 195 -16.73 1.17 -12.96
CA TYR A 195 -15.70 0.42 -12.25
C TYR A 195 -14.81 1.33 -11.44
N GLY A 196 -14.42 0.89 -10.25
CA GLY A 196 -13.51 1.60 -9.35
C GLY A 196 -12.27 0.79 -9.02
N GLY A 197 -11.54 1.29 -8.01
CA GLY A 197 -10.39 0.64 -7.39
C GLY A 197 -10.61 0.49 -5.87
N GLU A 198 -9.57 0.79 -5.07
CA GLU A 198 -9.65 0.71 -3.61
C GLU A 198 -10.69 1.70 -3.04
N PRO A 199 -11.69 1.23 -2.26
CA PRO A 199 -12.51 2.11 -1.44
C PRO A 199 -11.74 2.53 -0.18
N LEU A 200 -11.78 3.82 0.15
CA LEU A 200 -11.16 4.36 1.36
C LEU A 200 -12.24 4.70 2.38
N PHE A 201 -12.18 4.09 3.57
CA PHE A 201 -13.00 4.51 4.70
C PHE A 201 -12.44 5.78 5.36
N LEU A 202 -13.31 6.74 5.62
CA LEU A 202 -13.04 7.98 6.30
C LEU A 202 -14.01 8.12 7.49
N PRO A 203 -13.54 8.04 8.75
CA PRO A 203 -14.41 8.26 9.90
C PRO A 203 -14.99 9.67 9.90
N ARG A 204 -16.24 9.82 10.37
CA ARG A 204 -16.92 11.12 10.45
C ARG A 204 -16.18 12.08 11.40
N ASP A 205 -15.77 11.56 12.54
CA ASP A 205 -14.90 12.22 13.52
C ASP A 205 -13.81 11.23 13.98
N PRO A 206 -12.56 11.65 14.17
CA PRO A 206 -11.51 10.78 14.71
C PRO A 206 -11.84 10.16 16.08
N ASN A 207 -12.79 10.73 16.83
CA ASN A 207 -13.23 10.27 18.13
C ASN A 207 -14.55 9.48 18.10
N CYS A 208 -15.08 9.16 16.90
CA CYS A 208 -16.29 8.36 16.77
C CYS A 208 -16.12 7.02 17.50
N GLN A 209 -17.15 6.64 18.25
CA GLN A 209 -17.17 5.40 19.03
C GLN A 209 -17.64 4.21 18.20
N ALA A 210 -18.45 4.45 17.18
CA ALA A 210 -18.87 3.43 16.22
C ALA A 210 -17.83 3.32 15.10
N GLU A 211 -17.31 2.11 14.88
CA GLU A 211 -16.26 1.81 13.90
C GLU A 211 -16.68 2.16 12.47
N ASP A 212 -17.97 2.05 12.17
CA ASP A 212 -18.59 2.24 10.87
C ASP A 212 -19.22 3.63 10.67
N ASP A 213 -19.16 4.53 11.67
CA ASP A 213 -19.66 5.91 11.51
C ASP A 213 -18.70 6.76 10.68
N GLY A 214 -18.94 6.74 9.38
CA GLY A 214 -18.14 7.49 8.44
C GLY A 214 -18.62 7.35 7.01
N TYR A 215 -17.66 7.53 6.11
CA TYR A 215 -17.87 7.62 4.69
C TYR A 215 -16.90 6.70 3.96
N ILE A 216 -17.37 6.08 2.90
CA ILE A 216 -16.53 5.39 1.93
C ILE A 216 -16.33 6.32 0.73
N LEU A 217 -15.07 6.59 0.42
CA LEU A 217 -14.64 7.37 -0.73
C LEU A 217 -14.14 6.41 -1.80
N ALA A 218 -14.72 6.48 -2.99
CA ALA A 218 -14.31 5.61 -4.10
C ALA A 218 -14.24 6.37 -5.42
N PHE A 219 -13.13 6.25 -6.13
CA PHE A 219 -13.05 6.68 -7.52
C PHE A 219 -13.80 5.67 -8.40
N VAL A 220 -14.69 6.18 -9.24
CA VAL A 220 -15.49 5.39 -10.18
C VAL A 220 -15.26 5.94 -11.58
N HIS A 221 -14.96 5.05 -12.51
CA HIS A 221 -14.82 5.32 -13.93
C HIS A 221 -16.02 4.73 -14.68
N ASP A 222 -16.74 5.59 -15.39
CA ASP A 222 -17.78 5.20 -16.34
C ASP A 222 -17.14 4.95 -17.70
N GLU A 223 -17.11 3.68 -18.13
CA GLU A 223 -16.55 3.29 -19.44
C GLU A 223 -17.50 3.57 -20.62
N THR A 224 -18.77 3.92 -20.34
CA THR A 224 -19.74 4.34 -21.37
C THR A 224 -19.51 5.81 -21.71
N GLU A 225 -19.44 6.67 -20.70
CA GLU A 225 -19.24 8.12 -20.88
C GLU A 225 -17.76 8.55 -20.92
N TRP A 226 -16.84 7.64 -20.60
CA TRP A 226 -15.41 7.92 -20.45
C TRP A 226 -15.08 9.00 -19.43
N LYS A 227 -15.88 9.08 -18.35
CA LYS A 227 -15.71 10.06 -17.25
C LYS A 227 -15.33 9.36 -15.96
N SER A 228 -14.74 10.12 -15.04
CA SER A 228 -14.44 9.66 -13.70
C SER A 228 -15.09 10.56 -12.66
N GLU A 229 -15.49 9.96 -11.55
CA GLU A 229 -16.11 10.63 -10.42
C GLU A 229 -15.56 10.08 -9.10
N LEU A 230 -15.58 10.91 -8.05
CA LEU A 230 -15.39 10.46 -6.68
C LEU A 230 -16.77 10.33 -6.04
N GLN A 231 -17.15 9.13 -5.67
CA GLN A 231 -18.38 8.85 -4.95
C GLN A 231 -18.13 8.89 -3.44
N ILE A 232 -19.05 9.49 -2.70
CA ILE A 232 -19.06 9.57 -1.24
C ILE A 232 -20.29 8.80 -0.76
N ILE A 233 -20.05 7.64 -0.16
CA ILE A 233 -21.07 6.70 0.30
C ILE A 233 -21.09 6.72 1.82
N ASN A 234 -22.27 6.80 2.43
CA ASN A 234 -22.42 6.63 3.86
C ASN A 234 -22.15 5.18 4.25
N ALA A 235 -21.18 4.93 5.12
CA ALA A 235 -20.74 3.57 5.43
C ALA A 235 -21.81 2.74 6.17
N LEU A 236 -22.60 3.38 7.04
CA LEU A 236 -23.69 2.73 7.79
C LEU A 236 -24.88 2.34 6.90
N THR A 237 -25.30 3.24 6.02
CA THR A 237 -26.54 3.06 5.25
C THR A 237 -26.31 2.55 3.83
N LEU A 238 -25.04 2.52 3.38
CA LEU A 238 -24.63 2.24 2.01
C LEU A 238 -25.35 3.10 0.95
N LYS A 239 -25.74 4.32 1.34
CA LYS A 239 -26.35 5.28 0.42
C LYS A 239 -25.30 6.21 -0.15
N LEU A 240 -25.34 6.39 -1.47
CA LEU A 240 -24.59 7.45 -2.14
C LEU A 240 -25.11 8.81 -1.67
N GLU A 241 -24.28 9.58 -0.98
CA GLU A 241 -24.66 10.92 -0.48
C GLU A 241 -24.19 12.04 -1.40
N ALA A 242 -23.04 11.86 -2.06
CA ALA A 242 -22.52 12.85 -2.98
C ALA A 242 -21.65 12.22 -4.08
N THR A 243 -21.51 12.96 -5.17
CA THR A 243 -20.66 12.62 -6.30
C THR A 243 -19.91 13.86 -6.77
N VAL A 244 -18.59 13.78 -6.80
CA VAL A 244 -17.71 14.84 -7.32
C VAL A 244 -17.26 14.46 -8.72
N LYS A 245 -17.65 15.24 -9.72
CA LYS A 245 -17.22 15.03 -11.11
C LYS A 245 -15.78 15.48 -11.29
N LEU A 246 -14.95 14.64 -11.90
CA LEU A 246 -13.56 14.95 -12.14
C LEU A 246 -13.36 15.54 -13.54
N PRO A 247 -12.45 16.51 -13.70
CA PRO A 247 -12.23 17.18 -14.99
C PRO A 247 -11.51 16.28 -16.01
N SER A 248 -10.93 15.16 -15.56
CA SER A 248 -10.19 14.22 -16.38
C SER A 248 -10.43 12.78 -15.91
N ARG A 249 -10.13 11.83 -16.79
CA ARG A 249 -10.16 10.40 -16.46
C ARG A 249 -9.09 10.08 -15.41
N VAL A 250 -9.53 9.46 -14.32
CA VAL A 250 -8.64 8.80 -13.34
C VAL A 250 -8.51 7.33 -13.75
N PRO A 251 -7.31 6.84 -14.09
CA PRO A 251 -7.10 5.43 -14.40
C PRO A 251 -7.22 4.58 -13.15
N TYR A 252 -7.41 3.27 -13.33
CA TYR A 252 -7.40 2.33 -12.22
C TYR A 252 -6.06 2.38 -11.48
N GLY A 253 -6.13 2.51 -10.16
CA GLY A 253 -4.97 2.67 -9.28
C GLY A 253 -4.90 1.58 -8.22
N PHE A 254 -3.88 1.70 -7.36
CA PHE A 254 -3.66 0.81 -6.23
C PHE A 254 -4.22 1.45 -4.95
N TYR A 255 -3.34 1.85 -4.04
CA TYR A 255 -3.73 2.24 -2.69
C TYR A 255 -3.83 3.76 -2.52
N GLY A 256 -4.90 4.21 -1.86
CA GLY A 256 -5.17 5.60 -1.52
C GLY A 256 -4.89 5.93 -0.06
N THR A 257 -4.86 7.23 0.25
CA THR A 257 -4.82 7.71 1.64
C THR A 257 -5.58 9.03 1.76
N PHE A 258 -5.96 9.40 2.98
CA PHE A 258 -6.58 10.68 3.29
C PHE A 258 -5.72 11.44 4.32
N ILE A 259 -5.43 12.70 4.02
CA ILE A 259 -4.70 13.59 4.92
C ILE A 259 -5.65 14.71 5.33
N ASN A 260 -5.94 14.83 6.62
CA ASN A 260 -6.81 15.89 7.10
C ASN A 260 -6.10 17.26 7.00
N ALA A 261 -6.87 18.35 6.98
CA ALA A 261 -6.33 19.69 6.79
C ALA A 261 -5.38 20.14 7.91
N LYS A 262 -5.56 19.65 9.15
CA LYS A 262 -4.68 20.00 10.29
C LYS A 262 -3.31 19.36 10.12
N ASP A 263 -3.28 18.09 9.75
CA ASP A 263 -2.05 17.35 9.50
C ASP A 263 -1.31 17.90 8.28
N LEU A 264 -2.06 18.23 7.22
CA LEU A 264 -1.50 18.83 6.02
C LEU A 264 -0.89 20.22 6.28
N ALA A 265 -1.49 21.02 7.17
CA ALA A 265 -0.95 22.32 7.56
C ALA A 265 0.40 22.19 8.29
N ASN A 266 0.65 21.06 8.93
CA ASN A 266 1.91 20.77 9.62
C ASN A 266 2.95 20.07 8.72
N GLN A 267 2.63 19.84 7.44
CA GLN A 267 3.50 19.15 6.49
C GLN A 267 4.88 19.82 6.39
N ALA A 268 5.92 19.00 6.44
CA ALA A 268 7.32 19.42 6.48
C ALA A 268 7.97 19.60 5.08
#